data_AF-A0A6L7YD27-F1
#
_entry.id   AF-A0A6L7YD27-F1
#
_cell.length_a   1.000
_cell.length_b   1.000
_cell.length_c   1.000
_cell.angle_alpha   90.00
_cell.angle_beta   90.00
_cell.angle_gamma   90.00
#
_symmetry.space_group_name_H-M   'P 1'
#
loop_
_entity.id
_entity.type
_entity.pdbx_description
1 polymer ?
#
loop_
_entity_poly.entity_id
_entity_poly.type
_entity_poly.pdbx_seq_one_letter_code
_entity_poly.pdbx_strand_id
1 'polypeptide(L)'
;MPLGPADPASGDRGEYVAVDLETTGVNPATDRIIEIGAVRFGSDGPLDSFQSFVNPGRPLPPEIRVLTGIEDADLVGAPPPSLAVHEFAAFARGLPLVAHNAPFDLGFLAEAGLQPGAPAFDSYELASVLLPTATRLDLRSLAESLGVEVRESHRALADAETTAAAFLRLLERLERLSTATLRDIVQLATQSNWGLESLFAAVLERRSEAAATDDGPLAPGELTREPLPLPPPLRPLEDFTPLDEDEVEARFAEARRRADLFPGLELREGQIAMARAVATNIAHDGQLAVEAGTGTGKSLAYLVPALSHALRSGERVVISTHTLNLQEQLAGRDMPAAAALAESAAGAPVGALRTAVLKGRANYLCLERWSQALESGEPRSAEQARVLARIAVWLDETERGDRAELYLRGDEWRHWRPLAADTNDCLARRCAFVRDGSCFLQRARAEAAAAHVVV
;
A
#
# COMPACT_ATOMS: atom_id res chain seq x y z
N MET A 1 30.99 11.33 28.29
CA MET A 1 31.18 9.88 28.51
C MET A 1 30.68 9.17 27.27
N PRO A 2 31.40 8.17 26.73
CA PRO A 2 30.81 7.36 25.67
C PRO A 2 29.61 6.62 26.28
N LEU A 3 28.45 6.72 25.63
CA LEU A 3 27.31 5.87 25.97
C LEU A 3 27.78 4.42 25.76
N GLY A 4 27.74 3.61 26.82
CA GLY A 4 28.04 2.19 26.72
C GLY A 4 27.01 1.48 25.83
N PRO A 5 27.30 0.24 25.40
CA PRO A 5 26.33 -0.54 24.64
C PRO A 5 25.03 -0.67 25.44
N ALA A 6 23.90 -0.44 24.77
CA ALA A 6 22.57 -0.51 25.34
C ALA A 6 22.29 -1.91 25.91
N ASP A 7 21.56 -1.96 27.03
CA ASP A 7 21.14 -3.19 27.69
C ASP A 7 20.10 -3.94 26.83
N PRO A 8 20.38 -5.16 26.35
CA PRO A 8 19.49 -5.91 25.47
C PRO A 8 18.16 -6.31 26.12
N ALA A 9 18.01 -6.18 27.44
CA ALA A 9 16.77 -6.49 28.16
C ALA A 9 15.76 -5.33 28.25
N SER A 10 16.11 -4.11 27.81
CA SER A 10 15.33 -2.89 28.10
C SER A 10 14.27 -2.48 27.08
N GLY A 11 14.23 -3.07 25.88
CA GLY A 11 13.29 -2.64 24.83
C GLY A 11 13.49 -1.19 24.35
N ASP A 12 14.61 -0.56 24.72
CA ASP A 12 14.88 0.83 24.37
C ASP A 12 15.26 0.94 22.89
N ARG A 13 14.42 1.66 22.13
CA ARG A 13 14.64 1.94 20.70
C ARG A 13 15.77 2.96 20.49
N GLY A 14 16.35 3.52 21.55
CA GLY A 14 17.36 4.56 21.49
C GLY A 14 16.74 5.95 21.31
N GLU A 15 17.57 6.99 21.49
CA GLU A 15 17.18 8.37 21.23
C GLU A 15 17.42 8.76 19.77
N TYR A 16 16.48 9.50 19.20
CA TYR A 16 16.51 10.03 17.84
C TYR A 16 16.21 11.53 17.85
N VAL A 17 16.52 12.21 16.75
CA VAL A 17 16.12 13.60 16.52
C VAL A 17 15.36 13.70 15.21
N ALA A 18 14.06 13.97 15.30
CA ALA A 18 13.28 14.31 14.10
C ALA A 18 13.53 15.77 13.76
N VAL A 19 13.70 16.07 12.47
CA VAL A 19 13.95 17.41 11.96
C VAL A 19 13.11 17.65 10.71
N ASP A 20 12.63 18.87 10.58
CA ASP A 20 11.91 19.39 9.42
C ASP A 20 12.35 20.85 9.20
N LEU A 21 12.36 21.29 7.94
CA LEU A 21 12.82 22.61 7.54
C LEU A 21 11.77 23.34 6.70
N GLU A 22 11.62 24.63 6.97
CA GLU A 22 11.04 25.54 5.99
C GLU A 22 12.16 26.21 5.20
N THR A 23 11.97 26.35 3.89
CA THR A 23 12.98 26.87 2.98
C THR A 23 12.41 27.89 2.00
N THR A 24 13.30 28.70 1.44
CA THR A 24 12.98 29.66 0.37
C THR A 24 12.74 29.01 -1.01
N GLY A 25 12.82 27.68 -1.13
CA GLY A 25 12.74 26.95 -2.39
C GLY A 25 13.26 25.51 -2.24
N VAL A 26 13.29 24.74 -3.33
CA VAL A 26 13.53 23.28 -3.26
C VAL A 26 14.96 22.83 -3.52
N ASN A 27 15.87 23.74 -3.91
CA ASN A 27 17.23 23.39 -4.30
C ASN A 27 18.25 23.88 -3.25
N PRO A 28 18.89 22.97 -2.48
CA PRO A 28 19.87 23.35 -1.45
C PRO A 28 20.98 24.27 -1.95
N ALA A 29 21.43 24.12 -3.19
CA ALA A 29 22.52 24.92 -3.73
C ALA A 29 22.15 26.40 -3.93
N THR A 30 20.89 26.68 -4.28
CA THR A 30 20.42 28.04 -4.63
C THR A 30 19.50 28.64 -3.60
N ASP A 31 18.87 27.81 -2.77
CA ASP A 31 17.90 28.20 -1.77
C ASP A 31 18.48 28.15 -0.37
N ARG A 32 17.76 28.72 0.59
CA ARG A 32 18.18 28.89 1.98
C ARG A 32 17.09 28.46 2.94
N ILE A 33 17.52 27.91 4.08
CA ILE A 33 16.69 27.58 5.24
C ILE A 33 16.12 28.88 5.83
N ILE A 34 14.86 28.84 6.25
CA ILE A 34 14.16 29.96 6.92
C ILE A 34 13.56 29.56 8.28
N GLU A 35 13.35 28.27 8.54
CA GLU A 35 13.01 27.74 9.85
C GLU A 35 13.63 26.35 10.01
N ILE A 36 14.11 26.04 11.22
CA ILE A 36 14.48 24.69 11.64
C ILE A 36 13.57 24.31 12.79
N GLY A 37 12.84 23.20 12.64
CA GLY A 37 12.08 22.56 13.71
C GLY A 37 12.65 21.18 13.99
N ALA A 38 12.87 20.86 15.26
CA ALA A 38 13.36 19.55 15.62
C ALA A 38 12.85 19.11 16.99
N VAL A 39 12.66 17.80 17.14
CA VAL A 39 12.30 17.17 18.41
C VAL A 39 13.25 16.01 18.68
N ARG A 40 13.84 15.99 19.86
CA ARG A 40 14.56 14.83 20.37
C ARG A 40 13.55 13.95 21.08
N PHE A 41 13.55 12.66 20.76
CA PHE A 41 12.57 11.72 21.27
C PHE A 41 13.21 10.36 21.54
N GLY A 42 12.60 9.62 22.46
CA GLY A 42 12.93 8.22 22.74
C GLY A 42 11.71 7.33 22.58
N SER A 43 11.81 6.11 23.09
CA SER A 43 10.74 5.10 23.06
C SER A 43 9.43 5.59 23.67
N ASP A 44 9.51 6.41 24.72
CA ASP A 44 8.35 6.93 25.47
C ASP A 44 7.76 8.24 24.91
N GLY A 45 8.33 8.77 23.82
CA GLY A 45 7.87 9.99 23.16
C GLY A 45 8.87 11.16 23.23
N PRO A 46 8.40 12.42 23.10
CA PRO A 46 9.27 13.59 22.98
C PRO A 46 9.98 13.90 24.30
N LEU A 47 11.27 14.23 24.21
CA LEU A 47 12.15 14.55 25.33
C LEU A 47 12.51 16.03 25.39
N ASP A 48 12.72 16.65 24.22
CA ASP A 48 13.19 18.03 24.09
C ASP A 48 12.88 18.57 22.69
N SER A 49 12.79 19.89 22.53
CA SER A 49 12.45 20.53 21.25
C SER A 49 13.38 21.69 20.93
N PHE A 50 13.70 21.86 19.65
CA PHE A 50 14.46 22.98 19.12
C PHE A 50 13.66 23.64 18.00
N GLN A 51 13.59 24.96 18.04
CA GLN A 51 12.97 25.75 16.98
C GLN A 51 13.77 27.04 16.79
N SER A 52 14.10 27.36 15.55
CA SER A 52 14.75 28.62 15.21
C SER A 52 14.29 29.10 13.85
N PHE A 53 13.91 30.38 13.77
CA PHE A 53 13.94 31.08 12.50
C PHE A 53 15.38 31.23 12.01
N VAL A 54 15.54 31.34 10.71
CA VAL A 54 16.83 31.48 10.04
C VAL A 54 16.75 32.64 9.07
N ASN A 55 17.68 33.58 9.15
CA ASN A 55 17.74 34.68 8.20
C ASN A 55 18.42 34.23 6.91
N PRO A 56 17.70 34.12 5.78
CA PRO A 56 18.27 33.61 4.52
C PRO A 56 19.17 34.63 3.82
N GLY A 57 19.32 35.86 4.37
CA GLY A 57 20.10 36.94 3.79
C GLY A 57 19.48 37.54 2.52
N ARG A 58 18.21 37.21 2.24
CA ARG A 58 17.45 37.66 1.05
C ARG A 58 15.96 37.79 1.38
N PRO A 59 15.21 38.63 0.65
CA PRO A 59 13.75 38.69 0.80
C PRO A 59 13.09 37.35 0.47
N LEU A 60 12.02 37.02 1.18
CA LEU A 60 11.22 35.82 0.91
C LEU A 60 10.45 35.95 -0.41
N PRO A 61 10.46 34.90 -1.27
CA PRO A 61 9.54 34.84 -2.41
C PRO A 61 8.08 34.90 -1.95
N PRO A 62 7.19 35.62 -2.66
CA PRO A 62 5.78 35.74 -2.27
C PRO A 62 5.08 34.39 -2.10
N GLU A 63 5.38 33.41 -2.95
CA GLU A 63 4.81 32.06 -2.86
C GLU A 63 5.19 31.32 -1.57
N ILE A 64 6.41 31.52 -1.06
CA ILE A 64 6.88 30.88 0.17
C ILE A 64 6.17 31.48 1.39
N ARG A 65 5.99 32.80 1.43
CA ARG A 65 5.23 33.46 2.51
C ARG A 65 3.81 32.92 2.62
N VAL A 66 3.15 32.67 1.49
CA VAL A 66 1.79 32.09 1.46
C VAL A 66 1.81 30.62 1.90
N LEU A 67 2.84 29.86 1.52
CA LEU A 67 2.96 28.44 1.84
C LEU A 67 3.23 28.20 3.33
N THR A 68 4.17 28.95 3.91
CA THR A 68 4.69 28.71 5.26
C THR A 68 4.09 29.64 6.31
N GLY A 69 3.49 30.75 5.89
CA GLY A 69 3.02 31.80 6.78
C GLY A 69 4.13 32.63 7.44
N ILE A 70 5.39 32.42 7.05
CA ILE A 70 6.56 33.16 7.57
C ILE A 70 6.70 34.47 6.78
N GLU A 71 6.79 35.60 7.48
CA GLU A 71 6.99 36.92 6.90
C GLU A 71 8.47 37.36 7.02
N ASP A 72 8.91 38.29 6.16
CA ASP A 72 10.27 38.84 6.23
C ASP A 72 10.59 39.45 7.60
N ALA A 73 9.56 39.95 8.30
CA ALA A 73 9.67 40.53 9.64
C ALA A 73 10.05 39.49 10.71
N ASP A 74 9.62 38.24 10.57
CA ASP A 74 9.92 37.14 11.51
C ASP A 74 11.40 36.74 11.46
N LEU A 75 12.05 37.01 10.32
CA LEU A 75 13.44 36.64 10.06
C LEU A 75 14.43 37.75 10.42
N VAL A 76 13.94 38.93 10.83
CA VAL A 76 14.78 40.04 11.26
C VAL A 76 15.46 39.70 12.60
N GLY A 77 16.79 39.70 12.61
CA GLY A 77 17.57 39.37 13.80
C GLY A 77 17.75 37.87 14.05
N ALA A 78 17.11 37.02 13.24
CA ALA A 78 17.36 35.58 13.25
C ALA A 78 18.82 35.26 12.83
N PRO A 79 19.41 34.17 13.34
CA PRO A 79 20.76 33.76 13.00
C PRO A 79 20.90 33.46 11.49
N PRO A 80 22.10 33.65 10.89
CA PRO A 80 22.37 33.16 9.55
C PRO A 80 22.38 31.60 9.53
N PRO A 81 22.22 30.95 8.35
CA PRO A 81 22.05 29.51 8.26
C PRO A 81 23.15 28.69 8.95
N SER A 82 24.41 29.09 8.81
CA SER A 82 25.54 28.37 9.42
C SER A 82 25.52 28.40 10.95
N LEU A 83 25.05 29.49 11.56
CA LEU A 83 24.92 29.58 13.02
C LEU A 83 23.72 28.78 13.52
N ALA A 84 22.57 28.90 12.84
CA ALA A 84 21.37 28.13 13.18
C ALA A 84 21.62 26.62 13.12
N VAL A 85 22.34 26.16 12.08
CA VAL A 85 22.71 24.74 11.93
C VAL A 85 23.74 24.30 12.97
N HIS A 86 24.65 25.19 13.39
CA HIS A 86 25.56 24.90 14.49
C HIS A 86 24.81 24.71 15.82
N GLU A 87 23.83 25.57 16.11
CA GLU A 87 22.96 25.47 17.28
C GLU A 87 22.11 24.20 17.24
N PHE A 88 21.53 23.87 16.08
CA PHE A 88 20.83 22.61 15.85
C PHE A 88 21.74 21.39 16.07
N ALA A 89 22.98 21.40 15.55
CA ALA A 89 23.91 20.31 15.74
C ALA A 89 24.26 20.08 17.23
N ALA A 90 24.40 21.18 18.00
CA ALA A 90 24.60 21.12 19.44
C ALA A 90 23.38 20.53 20.18
N PHE A 91 22.16 20.88 19.73
CA PHE A 91 20.92 20.27 20.21
C PHE A 91 20.84 18.77 19.88
N ALA A 92 21.18 18.39 18.64
CA ALA A 92 21.07 17.01 18.16
C ALA A 92 22.10 16.06 18.80
N ARG A 93 23.23 16.60 19.32
CA ARG A 93 24.26 15.84 20.06
C ARG A 93 24.83 14.63 19.30
N GLY A 94 24.79 14.67 17.98
CA GLY A 94 25.23 13.56 17.12
C GLY A 94 24.32 12.32 17.16
N LEU A 95 23.10 12.44 17.69
CA LEU A 95 22.10 11.38 17.63
C LEU A 95 21.65 11.11 16.18
N PRO A 96 21.13 9.91 15.88
CA PRO A 96 20.56 9.61 14.58
C PRO A 96 19.42 10.57 14.22
N LEU A 97 19.46 11.11 13.01
CA LEU A 97 18.45 12.05 12.52
C LEU A 97 17.31 11.29 11.84
N VAL A 98 16.10 11.81 11.95
CA VAL A 98 14.92 11.32 11.26
C VAL A 98 14.27 12.48 10.53
N ALA A 99 13.93 12.30 9.26
CA ALA A 99 13.16 13.27 8.51
C ALA A 99 12.18 12.54 7.58
N HIS A 100 11.16 13.25 7.12
CA HIS A 100 10.20 12.71 6.16
C HIS A 100 10.58 13.18 4.76
N ASN A 101 11.04 12.26 3.90
CA ASN A 101 11.79 12.60 2.69
C ASN A 101 13.15 13.25 3.02
N ALA A 102 13.89 12.57 3.90
CA ALA A 102 15.15 13.04 4.50
C ALA A 102 16.20 13.62 3.52
N PRO A 103 16.36 13.15 2.27
CA PRO A 103 17.30 13.76 1.34
C PRO A 103 17.09 15.26 1.12
N PHE A 104 15.85 15.76 1.29
CA PHE A 104 15.53 17.18 1.21
C PHE A 104 16.17 17.97 2.36
N ASP A 105 15.75 17.70 3.60
CA ASP A 105 16.21 18.43 4.79
C ASP A 105 17.70 18.28 5.00
N LEU A 106 18.21 17.05 4.87
CA LEU A 106 19.63 16.76 5.05
C LEU A 106 20.49 17.44 3.99
N GLY A 107 19.97 17.65 2.77
CA GLY A 107 20.66 18.40 1.72
C GLY A 107 20.87 19.86 2.12
N PHE A 108 19.84 20.52 2.65
CA PHE A 108 19.93 21.89 3.15
C PHE A 108 20.83 22.01 4.38
N LEU A 109 20.71 21.08 5.33
CA LEU A 109 21.56 21.06 6.51
C LEU A 109 23.03 20.85 6.16
N ALA A 110 23.33 19.94 5.22
CA ALA A 110 24.68 19.70 4.73
C ALA A 110 25.29 20.93 4.04
N GLU A 111 24.53 21.60 3.18
CA GLU A 111 24.96 22.85 2.52
C GLU A 111 25.24 23.96 3.54
N ALA A 112 24.45 24.02 4.62
CA ALA A 112 24.65 24.95 5.73
C ALA A 112 25.77 24.54 6.71
N GLY A 113 26.43 23.39 6.47
CA GLY A 113 27.64 22.96 7.20
C GLY A 113 27.42 21.83 8.21
N LEU A 114 26.25 21.21 8.28
CA LEU A 114 26.03 20.04 9.13
C LEU A 114 26.88 18.86 8.66
N GLN A 115 27.57 18.23 9.60
CA GLN A 115 28.19 16.92 9.42
C GLN A 115 27.48 15.95 10.37
N PRO A 116 26.67 15.00 9.85
CA PRO A 116 25.95 14.07 10.70
C PRO A 116 26.90 13.24 11.56
N GLY A 117 26.62 13.15 12.86
CA GLY A 117 27.39 12.30 13.79
C GLY A 117 26.99 10.82 13.76
N ALA A 118 25.85 10.52 13.14
CA ALA A 118 25.23 9.20 13.06
C ALA A 118 24.44 9.08 11.74
N PRO A 119 23.98 7.87 11.37
CA PRO A 119 23.07 7.68 10.24
C PRO A 119 21.81 8.52 10.37
N ALA A 120 21.23 8.88 9.23
CA ALA A 120 19.93 9.50 9.16
C ALA A 120 18.93 8.56 8.49
N PHE A 121 17.69 8.56 9.00
CA PHE A 121 16.63 7.67 8.57
C PHE A 121 15.51 8.44 7.90
N ASP A 122 15.09 7.96 6.73
CA ASP A 122 13.96 8.51 6.02
C ASP A 122 12.67 7.78 6.42
N SER A 123 11.79 8.48 7.15
CA SER A 123 10.50 7.94 7.57
C SER A 123 9.57 7.67 6.40
N TYR A 124 9.67 8.45 5.31
CA TYR A 124 8.90 8.21 4.09
C TYR A 124 9.34 6.89 3.42
N GLU A 125 10.66 6.68 3.35
CA GLU A 125 11.23 5.47 2.78
C GLU A 125 10.84 4.22 3.59
N LEU A 126 10.95 4.31 4.93
CA LEU A 126 10.52 3.25 5.84
C LEU A 126 9.02 2.96 5.70
N ALA A 127 8.19 4.00 5.66
CA ALA A 127 6.75 3.88 5.43
C ALA A 127 6.44 3.19 4.10
N SER A 128 7.18 3.52 3.03
CA SER A 128 6.98 2.92 1.71
C SER A 128 7.21 1.41 1.67
N VAL A 129 8.02 0.88 2.59
CA VAL A 129 8.29 -0.56 2.73
C VAL A 129 7.26 -1.20 3.63
N LEU A 130 7.02 -0.59 4.80
CA LEU A 130 6.15 -1.17 5.83
C LEU A 130 4.67 -1.06 5.48
N LEU A 131 4.24 -0.08 4.69
CA LEU A 131 2.86 0.13 4.24
C LEU A 131 2.74 -0.15 2.72
N PRO A 132 2.90 -1.41 2.28
CA PRO A 132 3.03 -1.74 0.85
C PRO A 132 1.77 -1.45 0.01
N THR A 133 0.61 -1.34 0.66
CA THR A 133 -0.70 -1.06 0.04
C THR A 133 -1.10 0.41 0.11
N ALA A 134 -0.32 1.27 0.78
CA ALA A 134 -0.66 2.68 0.95
C ALA A 134 -0.45 3.48 -0.35
N THR A 135 -1.49 4.18 -0.80
CA THR A 135 -1.46 4.98 -2.03
C THR A 135 -0.93 6.40 -1.82
N ARG A 136 -0.92 6.88 -0.58
CA ARG A 136 -0.45 8.20 -0.18
C ARG A 136 0.43 8.08 1.05
N LEU A 137 1.60 8.73 1.00
CA LEU A 137 2.62 8.68 2.04
C LEU A 137 3.16 10.07 2.35
N ASP A 138 2.50 11.14 1.91
CA ASP A 138 2.79 12.48 2.42
C ASP A 138 2.55 12.52 3.94
N LEU A 139 3.30 13.34 4.68
CA LEU A 139 3.34 13.30 6.15
C LEU A 139 1.94 13.31 6.80
N ARG A 140 1.04 14.16 6.30
CA ARG A 140 -0.35 14.22 6.77
C ARG A 140 -1.08 12.90 6.53
N SER A 141 -1.09 12.40 5.29
CA SER A 141 -1.76 11.15 4.95
C SER A 141 -1.17 9.95 5.74
N LEU A 142 0.15 9.95 5.94
CA LEU A 142 0.84 8.94 6.73
C LEU A 142 0.41 9.02 8.21
N ALA A 143 0.43 10.20 8.81
CA ALA A 143 0.01 10.40 10.20
C ALA A 143 -1.45 9.95 10.43
N GLU A 144 -2.37 10.36 9.54
CA GLU A 144 -3.76 9.91 9.56
C GLU A 144 -3.87 8.38 9.51
N SER A 145 -3.13 7.74 8.60
CA SER A 145 -3.14 6.27 8.45
C SER A 145 -2.60 5.52 9.67
N LEU A 146 -1.71 6.16 10.44
CA LEU A 146 -1.09 5.60 11.64
C LEU A 146 -1.82 6.01 12.94
N GLY A 147 -2.90 6.78 12.85
CA GLY A 147 -3.63 7.30 14.00
C GLY A 147 -2.83 8.30 14.83
N VAL A 148 -1.91 9.04 14.20
CA VAL A 148 -1.11 10.10 14.82
C VAL A 148 -1.83 11.43 14.67
N GLU A 149 -1.93 12.19 15.78
CA GLU A 149 -2.53 13.52 15.77
C GLU A 149 -1.62 14.51 15.04
N VAL A 150 -2.16 15.21 14.04
CA VAL A 150 -1.46 16.27 13.30
C VAL A 150 -1.85 17.61 13.93
N ARG A 151 -0.87 18.29 14.54
CA ARG A 151 -1.02 19.69 15.01
C ARG A 151 -0.83 20.65 13.82
N GLU A 152 -1.18 21.93 13.97
CA GLU A 152 -1.24 22.92 12.87
C GLU A 152 -0.14 22.74 11.79
N SER A 153 -0.57 22.59 10.54
CA SER A 153 0.30 22.30 9.39
C SER A 153 1.06 23.52 8.89
N HIS A 154 2.30 23.32 8.41
CA HIS A 154 3.23 24.31 7.82
C HIS A 154 4.07 25.11 8.82
N ARG A 155 4.46 24.47 9.92
CA ARG A 155 5.50 24.96 10.83
C ARG A 155 6.47 23.84 11.06
N ALA A 156 7.76 24.12 10.86
CA ALA A 156 8.80 23.09 10.92
C ALA A 156 8.76 22.26 12.22
N LEU A 157 8.51 22.87 13.38
CA LEU A 157 8.47 22.13 14.64
C LEU A 157 7.28 21.15 14.71
N ALA A 158 6.10 21.55 14.23
CA ALA A 158 4.91 20.70 14.25
C ALA A 158 5.06 19.49 13.30
N ASP A 159 5.69 19.70 12.15
CA ASP A 159 5.99 18.63 11.19
C ASP A 159 7.11 17.70 11.70
N ALA A 160 8.10 18.22 12.43
CA ALA A 160 9.09 17.40 13.14
C ALA A 160 8.46 16.55 14.26
N GLU A 161 7.55 17.11 15.07
CA GLU A 161 6.77 16.37 16.08
C GLU A 161 5.94 15.24 15.45
N THR A 162 5.26 15.55 14.34
CA THR A 162 4.46 14.58 13.59
C THR A 162 5.34 13.47 13.01
N THR A 163 6.51 13.83 12.47
CA THR A 163 7.50 12.88 11.94
C THR A 163 8.02 11.94 13.03
N ALA A 164 8.35 12.45 14.22
CA ALA A 164 8.77 11.62 15.35
C ALA A 164 7.69 10.60 15.76
N ALA A 165 6.45 11.06 15.91
CA ALA A 165 5.33 10.18 16.27
C ALA A 165 5.04 9.13 15.20
N ALA A 166 5.04 9.52 13.92
CA ALA A 166 4.89 8.58 12.80
C ALA A 166 6.04 7.57 12.75
N PHE A 167 7.28 8.00 12.97
CA PHE A 167 8.45 7.11 13.00
C PHE A 167 8.35 6.07 14.12
N LEU A 168 7.91 6.45 15.33
CA LEU A 168 7.69 5.49 16.42
C LEU A 168 6.66 4.41 16.06
N ARG A 169 5.57 4.79 15.38
CA ARG A 169 4.56 3.82 14.87
C ARG A 169 5.12 2.91 13.77
N LEU A 170 6.00 3.43 12.92
CA LEU A 170 6.70 2.62 11.93
C LEU A 170 7.67 1.63 12.60
N LEU A 171 8.39 2.03 13.65
CA LEU A 171 9.23 1.14 14.44
C LEU A 171 8.41 0.04 15.12
N GLU A 172 7.26 0.36 15.72
CA GLU A 172 6.33 -0.65 16.25
C GLU A 172 5.93 -1.67 15.18
N ARG A 173 5.65 -1.22 13.96
CA ARG A 173 5.26 -2.12 12.88
C ARG A 173 6.43 -2.95 12.37
N LEU A 174 7.63 -2.37 12.28
CA LEU A 174 8.86 -3.08 11.95
C LEU A 174 9.14 -4.21 12.95
N GLU A 175 8.99 -3.93 14.25
CA GLU A 175 9.16 -4.92 15.32
C GLU A 175 8.11 -6.03 15.30
N ARG A 176 6.97 -5.83 14.62
CA ARG A 176 5.92 -6.84 14.44
C ARG A 176 6.09 -7.72 13.21
N LEU A 177 7.03 -7.40 12.31
CA LEU A 177 7.31 -8.25 11.15
C LEU A 177 7.80 -9.63 11.61
N SER A 178 7.52 -10.67 10.82
CA SER A 178 8.07 -12.01 11.08
C SER A 178 9.60 -12.00 11.01
N THR A 179 10.27 -12.91 11.75
CA THR A 179 11.74 -13.01 11.74
C THR A 179 12.26 -13.39 10.34
N ALA A 180 11.49 -14.19 9.59
CA ALA A 180 11.80 -14.53 8.20
C ALA A 180 11.80 -13.28 7.31
N THR A 181 10.73 -12.50 7.34
CA THR A 181 10.60 -11.25 6.57
C THR A 181 11.70 -10.25 6.92
N LEU A 182 11.99 -10.08 8.21
CA LEU A 182 13.05 -9.18 8.64
C LEU A 182 14.44 -9.63 8.14
N ARG A 183 14.72 -10.94 8.15
CA ARG A 183 15.96 -11.49 7.59
C ARG A 183 16.08 -11.25 6.09
N ASP A 184 15.00 -11.45 5.34
CA ASP A 184 14.96 -11.16 3.91
C ASP A 184 15.25 -9.67 3.64
N ILE A 185 14.63 -8.77 4.40
CA ILE A 185 14.86 -7.32 4.29
C ILE A 185 16.32 -6.96 4.58
N VAL A 186 16.91 -7.49 5.66
CA VAL A 186 18.33 -7.24 5.99
C VAL A 186 19.23 -7.76 4.88
N GLN A 187 19.01 -8.97 4.37
CA GLN A 187 19.78 -9.52 3.24
C GLN A 187 19.70 -8.63 1.98
N LEU A 188 18.52 -8.13 1.66
CA LEU A 188 18.30 -7.20 0.55
C LEU A 188 19.03 -5.86 0.78
N ALA A 189 19.03 -5.35 2.01
CA ALA A 189 19.62 -4.07 2.39
C ALA A 189 21.16 -4.11 2.40
N THR A 190 21.77 -5.16 2.96
CA THR A 190 23.23 -5.33 3.01
C THR A 190 23.87 -5.33 1.61
N GLN A 191 23.12 -5.77 0.59
CA GLN A 191 23.59 -5.88 -0.80
C GLN A 191 23.35 -4.61 -1.64
N SER A 192 22.88 -3.50 -1.06
CA SER A 192 22.36 -2.36 -1.82
C SER A 192 22.75 -0.95 -1.36
N ASN A 193 23.65 -0.83 -0.37
CA ASN A 193 24.04 0.46 0.23
C ASN A 193 22.81 1.31 0.63
N TRP A 194 21.77 0.64 1.10
CA TRP A 194 20.50 1.25 1.44
C TRP A 194 20.58 1.89 2.83
N GLY A 195 20.22 3.18 2.95
CA GLY A 195 20.37 3.96 4.20
C GLY A 195 19.63 3.41 5.42
N LEU A 196 18.58 2.61 5.22
CA LEU A 196 17.82 1.96 6.31
C LEU A 196 18.41 0.62 6.78
N GLU A 197 19.49 0.12 6.16
CA GLU A 197 20.08 -1.18 6.49
C GLU A 197 20.38 -1.33 7.98
N SER A 198 21.08 -0.36 8.57
CA SER A 198 21.43 -0.37 10.00
C SER A 198 20.21 -0.40 10.93
N LEU A 199 19.08 0.19 10.51
CA LEU A 199 17.84 0.16 11.28
C LEU A 199 17.24 -1.25 11.29
N PHE A 200 17.17 -1.90 10.13
CA PHE A 200 16.65 -3.27 10.02
C PHE A 200 17.55 -4.29 10.74
N ALA A 201 18.88 -4.16 10.56
CA ALA A 201 19.85 -5.02 11.20
C ALA A 201 19.77 -4.95 12.73
N ALA A 202 19.64 -3.74 13.28
CA ALA A 202 19.52 -3.54 14.72
C ALA A 202 18.25 -4.19 15.31
N VAL A 203 17.12 -4.17 14.60
CA VAL A 203 15.89 -4.85 15.06
C VAL A 203 16.06 -6.37 15.02
N LEU A 204 16.72 -6.90 13.98
CA LEU A 204 16.97 -8.34 13.83
C LEU A 204 17.91 -8.86 14.93
N GLU A 205 18.98 -8.11 15.21
CA GLU A 205 19.96 -8.44 16.26
C GLU A 205 19.29 -8.51 17.64
N ARG A 206 18.54 -7.47 18.05
CA ARG A 206 17.80 -7.47 19.32
C ARG A 206 16.84 -8.65 19.46
N ARG A 207 16.19 -9.06 18.36
CA ARG A 207 15.29 -10.21 18.38
C ARG A 207 16.05 -11.52 18.57
N SER A 208 17.21 -11.67 17.90
CA SER A 208 18.05 -12.86 18.03
C SER A 208 18.60 -13.05 19.46
N GLU A 209 18.86 -11.94 20.16
CA GLU A 209 19.31 -11.96 21.56
C GLU A 209 18.17 -12.29 22.53
N ALA A 210 16.94 -11.87 22.21
CA ALA A 210 15.76 -12.10 23.05
C ALA A 210 15.11 -13.49 22.87
N ALA A 211 15.31 -14.17 21.73
CA ALA A 211 14.63 -15.42 21.39
C ALA A 211 15.50 -16.66 21.63
N ALA A 212 15.17 -17.46 22.66
CA ALA A 212 15.72 -18.80 22.89
C ALA A 212 15.00 -19.91 22.08
N THR A 213 13.85 -19.59 21.48
CA THR A 213 12.98 -20.51 20.72
C THR A 213 12.21 -19.70 19.68
N ASP A 214 12.73 -19.58 18.46
CA ASP A 214 11.94 -19.13 17.31
C ASP A 214 11.82 -20.30 16.34
N ASP A 215 10.69 -20.40 15.66
CA ASP A 215 10.49 -21.38 14.60
C ASP A 215 11.63 -21.20 13.58
N GLY A 216 12.21 -22.32 13.13
CA GLY A 216 13.36 -22.29 12.22
C GLY A 216 13.12 -21.39 11.00
N PRO A 217 14.18 -20.96 10.30
CA PRO A 217 14.02 -20.07 9.15
C PRO A 217 13.08 -20.71 8.12
N LEU A 218 12.05 -19.97 7.72
CA LEU A 218 11.28 -20.30 6.53
C LEU A 218 12.23 -20.37 5.33
N ALA A 219 12.01 -21.35 4.45
CA ALA A 219 12.74 -21.37 3.19
C ALA A 219 12.37 -20.14 2.35
N PRO A 220 13.28 -19.62 1.50
CA PRO A 220 12.96 -18.50 0.64
C PRO A 220 11.66 -18.75 -0.17
N GLY A 221 10.71 -17.82 -0.06
CA GLY A 221 9.41 -17.90 -0.72
C GLY A 221 8.37 -18.83 -0.09
N GLU A 222 8.69 -19.48 1.03
CA GLU A 222 7.70 -20.12 1.88
C GLU A 222 6.83 -19.04 2.54
N LEU A 223 5.51 -19.26 2.52
CA LEU A 223 4.57 -18.33 3.12
C LEU A 223 4.45 -18.62 4.62
N THR A 224 4.34 -17.57 5.43
CA THR A 224 4.08 -17.66 6.87
C THR A 224 2.71 -18.26 7.22
N ARG A 225 1.83 -18.44 6.22
CA ARG A 225 0.46 -18.95 6.39
C ARG A 225 0.10 -20.00 5.36
N GLU A 226 -0.75 -20.93 5.80
CA GLU A 226 -1.30 -21.94 4.92
C GLU A 226 -2.25 -21.31 3.88
N PRO A 227 -2.20 -21.77 2.62
CA PRO A 227 -3.10 -21.28 1.59
C PRO A 227 -4.56 -21.67 1.89
N LEU A 228 -5.51 -20.73 1.73
CA LEU A 228 -6.93 -21.03 1.96
C LEU A 228 -7.43 -22.18 1.06
N PRO A 229 -8.36 -23.03 1.54
CA PRO A 229 -8.90 -24.12 0.75
C PRO A 229 -9.66 -23.59 -0.47
N LEU A 230 -9.43 -24.23 -1.63
CA LEU A 230 -10.11 -23.86 -2.86
C LEU A 230 -11.55 -24.40 -2.87
N PRO A 231 -12.53 -23.57 -3.25
CA PRO A 231 -13.90 -24.02 -3.34
C PRO A 231 -14.09 -24.98 -4.53
N PRO A 232 -15.08 -25.90 -4.48
CA PRO A 232 -15.28 -26.88 -5.55
C PRO A 232 -15.75 -26.19 -6.85
N PRO A 233 -15.36 -26.72 -8.03
CA PRO A 233 -15.79 -26.19 -9.32
C PRO A 233 -17.31 -26.13 -9.43
N LEU A 234 -17.81 -25.13 -10.15
CA LEU A 234 -19.24 -25.04 -10.43
C LEU A 234 -19.72 -26.16 -11.33
N ARG A 235 -20.97 -26.55 -11.11
CA ARG A 235 -21.73 -27.45 -11.97
C ARG A 235 -23.02 -26.73 -12.35
N PRO A 236 -23.25 -26.49 -13.65
CA PRO A 236 -24.55 -26.02 -14.13
C PRO A 236 -25.67 -26.95 -13.69
N LEU A 237 -26.82 -26.36 -13.38
CA LEU A 237 -28.07 -27.05 -13.07
C LEU A 237 -28.74 -27.45 -14.38
N GLU A 238 -29.31 -28.65 -14.42
CA GLU A 238 -29.97 -29.19 -15.63
C GLU A 238 -31.27 -28.44 -15.94
N ASP A 239 -32.01 -28.04 -14.90
CA ASP A 239 -33.27 -27.33 -15.01
C ASP A 239 -33.23 -26.02 -14.23
N PHE A 240 -33.52 -24.92 -14.92
CA PHE A 240 -33.77 -23.62 -14.30
C PHE A 240 -34.78 -22.84 -15.12
N THR A 241 -35.43 -21.87 -14.49
CA THR A 241 -36.29 -20.91 -15.19
C THR A 241 -35.46 -19.66 -15.50
N PRO A 242 -35.49 -19.11 -16.72
CA PRO A 242 -34.85 -17.83 -17.01
C PRO A 242 -35.52 -16.64 -16.32
N LEU A 243 -34.80 -15.52 -16.21
CA LEU A 243 -35.32 -14.26 -15.68
C LEU A 243 -36.20 -13.57 -16.73
N ASP A 244 -37.47 -13.34 -16.40
CA ASP A 244 -38.37 -12.59 -17.27
C ASP A 244 -38.25 -11.07 -17.10
N GLU A 245 -38.87 -10.31 -18.00
CA GLU A 245 -38.78 -8.84 -17.99
C GLU A 245 -39.40 -8.21 -16.75
N ASP A 246 -40.50 -8.78 -16.22
CA ASP A 246 -41.19 -8.27 -15.04
C ASP A 246 -40.36 -8.51 -13.76
N GLU A 247 -39.69 -9.66 -13.67
CA GLU A 247 -38.73 -9.97 -12.63
C GLU A 247 -37.56 -8.98 -12.66
N VAL A 248 -37.00 -8.64 -13.84
CA VAL A 248 -35.95 -7.62 -13.97
C VAL A 248 -36.41 -6.29 -13.38
N GLU A 249 -37.60 -5.83 -13.74
CA GLU A 249 -38.16 -4.58 -13.23
C GLU A 249 -38.29 -4.59 -11.71
N ALA A 250 -38.80 -5.70 -11.16
CA ALA A 250 -38.95 -5.89 -9.73
C ALA A 250 -37.60 -5.81 -9.01
N ARG A 251 -36.52 -6.35 -9.59
CA ARG A 251 -35.16 -6.24 -9.04
C ARG A 251 -34.67 -4.78 -9.01
N PHE A 252 -34.91 -4.00 -10.07
CA PHE A 252 -34.53 -2.58 -10.06
C PHE A 252 -35.37 -1.76 -9.08
N ALA A 253 -36.64 -2.09 -8.92
CA ALA A 253 -37.49 -1.48 -7.90
C ALA A 253 -37.00 -1.79 -6.48
N GLU A 254 -36.52 -3.01 -6.23
CA GLU A 254 -35.87 -3.39 -4.96
C GLU A 254 -34.53 -2.67 -4.77
N ALA A 255 -33.68 -2.63 -5.79
CA ALA A 255 -32.40 -1.93 -5.75
C ALA A 255 -32.57 -0.46 -5.34
N ARG A 256 -33.59 0.22 -5.87
CA ARG A 256 -33.93 1.61 -5.50
C ARG A 256 -34.31 1.77 -4.02
N ARG A 257 -34.88 0.75 -3.39
CA ARG A 257 -35.26 0.77 -1.95
C ARG A 257 -34.08 0.43 -1.04
N ARG A 258 -33.03 -0.22 -1.56
CA ARG A 258 -31.84 -0.65 -0.83
C ARG A 258 -30.76 0.43 -0.82
N ALA A 259 -31.01 1.52 -0.09
CA ALA A 259 -30.04 2.61 0.07
C ALA A 259 -28.73 2.17 0.74
N ASP A 260 -28.75 1.06 1.48
CA ASP A 260 -27.59 0.40 2.05
C ASP A 260 -26.67 -0.22 0.98
N LEU A 261 -27.22 -0.72 -0.13
CA LEU A 261 -26.44 -1.28 -1.25
C LEU A 261 -26.16 -0.25 -2.33
N PHE A 262 -27.14 0.61 -2.62
CA PHE A 262 -27.10 1.57 -3.72
C PHE A 262 -27.51 2.97 -3.23
N PRO A 263 -26.63 3.67 -2.51
CA PRO A 263 -26.92 5.00 -2.00
C PRO A 263 -27.16 5.99 -3.15
N GLY A 264 -28.33 6.64 -3.15
CA GLY A 264 -28.69 7.63 -4.17
C GLY A 264 -28.95 7.06 -5.57
N LEU A 265 -29.33 5.77 -5.70
CA LEU A 265 -29.64 5.17 -7.00
C LEU A 265 -30.83 5.86 -7.68
N GLU A 266 -30.56 6.43 -8.85
CA GLU A 266 -31.58 6.94 -9.77
C GLU A 266 -31.78 5.97 -10.93
N LEU A 267 -33.01 5.45 -11.06
CA LEU A 267 -33.38 4.57 -12.16
C LEU A 267 -33.60 5.39 -13.43
N ARG A 268 -33.09 4.88 -14.55
CA ARG A 268 -33.20 5.52 -15.88
C ARG A 268 -33.85 4.55 -16.85
N GLU A 269 -34.66 5.07 -17.77
CA GLU A 269 -35.34 4.26 -18.79
C GLU A 269 -34.35 3.42 -19.60
N GLY A 270 -33.26 4.02 -20.07
CA GLY A 270 -32.21 3.31 -20.81
C GLY A 270 -31.48 2.23 -20.00
N GLN A 271 -31.43 2.35 -18.66
CA GLN A 271 -30.87 1.33 -17.78
C GLN A 271 -31.75 0.09 -17.76
N ILE A 272 -33.04 0.30 -17.56
CA ILE A 272 -34.05 -0.78 -17.50
C ILE A 272 -34.18 -1.44 -18.87
N ALA A 273 -34.25 -0.65 -19.95
CA ALA A 273 -34.30 -1.17 -21.31
C ALA A 273 -33.09 -2.06 -21.63
N MET A 274 -31.87 -1.62 -21.24
CA MET A 274 -30.67 -2.44 -21.38
C MET A 274 -30.75 -3.73 -20.55
N ALA A 275 -31.23 -3.66 -19.30
CA ALA A 275 -31.32 -4.82 -18.43
C ALA A 275 -32.31 -5.87 -18.94
N ARG A 276 -33.48 -5.44 -19.43
CA ARG A 276 -34.46 -6.33 -20.07
C ARG A 276 -33.88 -6.97 -21.33
N ALA A 277 -33.22 -6.18 -22.19
CA ALA A 277 -32.56 -6.70 -23.38
C ALA A 277 -31.48 -7.75 -23.04
N VAL A 278 -30.69 -7.53 -21.98
CA VAL A 278 -29.70 -8.50 -21.51
C VAL A 278 -30.38 -9.77 -20.98
N ALA A 279 -31.42 -9.66 -20.15
CA ALA A 279 -32.16 -10.82 -19.64
C ALA A 279 -32.76 -11.67 -20.76
N THR A 280 -33.45 -11.03 -21.71
CA THR A 280 -34.02 -11.69 -22.89
C THR A 280 -32.93 -12.34 -23.73
N ASN A 281 -31.79 -11.69 -23.93
CA ASN A 281 -30.69 -12.27 -24.71
C ASN A 281 -30.08 -13.51 -24.03
N ILE A 282 -29.89 -13.47 -22.70
CA ILE A 282 -29.41 -14.61 -21.91
C ILE A 282 -30.41 -15.77 -22.00
N ALA A 283 -31.71 -15.51 -21.91
CA ALA A 283 -32.75 -16.55 -21.96
C ALA A 283 -32.86 -17.28 -23.31
N HIS A 284 -32.34 -16.69 -24.40
CA HIS A 284 -32.45 -17.23 -25.77
C HIS A 284 -31.09 -17.58 -26.40
N ASP A 285 -30.00 -17.61 -25.62
CA ASP A 285 -28.64 -17.88 -26.11
C ASP A 285 -28.20 -16.98 -27.28
N GLY A 286 -28.58 -15.70 -27.23
CA GLY A 286 -28.38 -14.74 -28.32
C GLY A 286 -27.09 -13.91 -28.23
N GLN A 287 -26.90 -13.03 -29.21
CA GLN A 287 -25.88 -11.98 -29.18
C GLN A 287 -26.54 -10.59 -29.18
N LEU A 288 -26.15 -9.74 -28.24
CA LEU A 288 -26.68 -8.39 -28.07
C LEU A 288 -25.56 -7.35 -28.13
N ALA A 289 -25.74 -6.32 -28.96
CA ALA A 289 -24.90 -5.12 -28.96
C ALA A 289 -25.72 -3.94 -28.43
N VAL A 290 -25.23 -3.28 -27.39
CA VAL A 290 -25.88 -2.10 -26.79
C VAL A 290 -24.89 -0.95 -26.76
N GLU A 291 -25.27 0.17 -27.36
CA GLU A 291 -24.58 1.45 -27.14
C GLU A 291 -25.24 2.16 -25.95
N ALA A 292 -24.49 2.36 -24.87
CA ALA A 292 -25.00 3.03 -23.68
C ALA A 292 -24.07 4.16 -23.24
N GLY A 293 -24.63 5.38 -23.21
CA GLY A 293 -23.93 6.61 -22.80
C GLY A 293 -23.38 6.55 -21.36
N THR A 294 -22.49 7.48 -21.03
CA THR A 294 -22.01 7.66 -19.66
C THR A 294 -23.17 8.00 -18.73
N GLY A 295 -23.13 7.51 -17.49
CA GLY A 295 -24.19 7.72 -16.52
C GLY A 295 -25.44 6.85 -16.68
N THR A 296 -25.64 6.11 -17.78
CA THR A 296 -26.83 5.24 -17.98
C THR A 296 -26.99 4.12 -16.94
N GLY A 297 -26.05 3.94 -16.01
CA GLY A 297 -26.13 2.85 -15.01
C GLY A 297 -25.80 1.48 -15.61
N LYS A 298 -24.91 1.47 -16.63
CA LYS A 298 -24.52 0.29 -17.42
C LYS A 298 -24.14 -0.92 -16.58
N SER A 299 -23.32 -0.71 -15.53
CA SER A 299 -22.85 -1.81 -14.68
C SER A 299 -24.01 -2.62 -14.12
N LEU A 300 -24.96 -1.95 -13.44
CA LEU A 300 -26.13 -2.64 -12.89
C LEU A 300 -27.03 -3.24 -13.96
N ALA A 301 -27.15 -2.58 -15.12
CA ALA A 301 -27.99 -3.05 -16.22
C ALA A 301 -27.59 -4.44 -16.72
N TYR A 302 -26.30 -4.75 -16.83
CA TYR A 302 -25.88 -6.12 -17.16
C TYR A 302 -25.66 -7.01 -15.93
N LEU A 303 -25.27 -6.47 -14.77
CA LEU A 303 -24.99 -7.26 -13.58
C LEU A 303 -26.23 -7.92 -12.99
N VAL A 304 -27.34 -7.19 -12.87
CA VAL A 304 -28.58 -7.70 -12.27
C VAL A 304 -29.11 -8.95 -13.00
N PRO A 305 -29.32 -8.92 -14.33
CA PRO A 305 -29.75 -10.12 -15.04
C PRO A 305 -28.67 -11.21 -15.07
N ALA A 306 -27.39 -10.87 -15.21
CA ALA A 306 -26.29 -11.83 -15.22
C ALA A 306 -26.15 -12.62 -13.91
N LEU A 307 -26.16 -11.94 -12.77
CA LEU A 307 -26.02 -12.57 -11.45
C LEU A 307 -27.26 -13.38 -11.09
N SER A 308 -28.45 -12.89 -11.46
CA SER A 308 -29.69 -13.64 -11.27
C SER A 308 -29.72 -14.91 -12.12
N HIS A 309 -29.23 -14.84 -13.36
CA HIS A 309 -29.04 -16.03 -14.21
C HIS A 309 -28.05 -17.00 -13.56
N ALA A 310 -26.85 -16.53 -13.22
CA ALA A 310 -25.79 -17.37 -12.65
C ALA A 310 -26.22 -18.07 -11.35
N LEU A 311 -27.03 -17.42 -10.51
CA LEU A 311 -27.59 -18.00 -9.30
C LEU A 311 -28.63 -19.09 -9.60
N ARG A 312 -29.47 -18.90 -10.63
CA ARG A 312 -30.57 -19.81 -10.98
C ARG A 312 -30.11 -21.00 -11.79
N SER A 313 -29.16 -20.81 -12.69
CA SER A 313 -28.67 -21.86 -13.61
C SER A 313 -27.40 -22.54 -13.10
N GLY A 314 -26.67 -21.94 -12.15
CA GLY A 314 -25.32 -22.39 -11.79
C GLY A 314 -24.30 -22.26 -12.93
N GLU A 315 -24.68 -21.63 -14.05
CA GLU A 315 -23.79 -21.35 -15.16
C GLU A 315 -22.87 -20.18 -14.84
N ARG A 316 -21.68 -20.21 -15.43
CA ARG A 316 -20.69 -19.16 -15.23
C ARG A 316 -20.93 -18.02 -16.20
N VAL A 317 -21.01 -16.80 -15.67
CA VAL A 317 -20.99 -15.57 -16.45
C VAL A 317 -19.60 -14.96 -16.41
N VAL A 318 -19.10 -14.51 -17.57
CA VAL A 318 -17.83 -13.79 -17.68
C VAL A 318 -18.11 -12.35 -18.10
N ILE A 319 -17.59 -11.39 -17.34
CA ILE A 319 -17.75 -9.96 -17.57
C ILE A 319 -16.39 -9.38 -17.92
N SER A 320 -16.12 -9.18 -19.21
CA SER A 320 -14.87 -8.57 -19.65
C SER A 320 -15.00 -7.05 -19.76
N THR A 321 -13.97 -6.33 -19.30
CA THR A 321 -13.87 -4.87 -19.39
C THR A 321 -12.51 -4.45 -19.95
N HIS A 322 -12.41 -3.20 -20.42
CA HIS A 322 -11.23 -2.73 -21.16
C HIS A 322 -9.98 -2.52 -20.27
N THR A 323 -10.14 -2.18 -19.00
CA THR A 323 -9.01 -1.83 -18.11
C THR A 323 -9.11 -2.49 -16.74
N LEU A 324 -7.96 -2.73 -16.11
CA LEU A 324 -7.88 -3.28 -14.75
C LEU A 324 -8.57 -2.39 -13.72
N ASN A 325 -8.49 -1.07 -13.88
CA ASN A 325 -9.18 -0.13 -12.98
C ASN A 325 -10.71 -0.27 -13.07
N LEU A 326 -11.26 -0.49 -14.27
CA LEU A 326 -12.69 -0.80 -14.42
C LEU A 326 -13.04 -2.17 -13.83
N GLN A 327 -12.15 -3.15 -13.96
CA GLN A 327 -12.33 -4.48 -13.37
C GLN A 327 -12.40 -4.40 -11.85
N GLU A 328 -11.52 -3.62 -11.23
CA GLU A 328 -11.48 -3.39 -9.78
C GLU A 328 -12.67 -2.60 -9.28
N GLN A 329 -13.11 -1.57 -10.01
CA GLN A 329 -14.34 -0.85 -9.68
C GLN A 329 -15.57 -1.78 -9.67
N LEU A 330 -15.67 -2.67 -10.66
CA LEU A 330 -16.75 -3.66 -10.73
C LEU A 330 -16.66 -4.63 -9.55
N ALA A 331 -15.50 -5.21 -9.31
CA ALA A 331 -15.31 -6.20 -8.26
C ALA A 331 -15.45 -5.65 -6.83
N GLY A 332 -15.00 -4.42 -6.59
CA GLY A 332 -14.99 -3.82 -5.24
C GLY A 332 -16.29 -3.14 -4.84
N ARG A 333 -17.13 -2.73 -5.80
CA ARG A 333 -18.34 -1.94 -5.51
C ARG A 333 -19.59 -2.49 -6.18
N ASP A 334 -19.63 -2.51 -7.51
CA ASP A 334 -20.88 -2.77 -8.23
C ASP A 334 -21.32 -4.24 -8.10
N MET A 335 -20.36 -5.18 -8.13
CA MET A 335 -20.62 -6.61 -8.10
C MET A 335 -21.08 -7.15 -6.74
N PRO A 336 -20.43 -6.81 -5.59
CA PRO A 336 -20.93 -7.25 -4.29
C PRO A 336 -22.36 -6.75 -4.01
N ALA A 337 -22.65 -5.49 -4.38
CA ALA A 337 -23.98 -4.91 -4.21
C ALA A 337 -25.02 -5.62 -5.10
N ALA A 338 -24.69 -5.90 -6.37
CA ALA A 338 -25.58 -6.62 -7.28
C ALA A 338 -25.76 -8.10 -6.89
N ALA A 339 -24.73 -8.76 -6.35
CA ALA A 339 -24.82 -10.13 -5.84
C ALA A 339 -25.75 -10.20 -4.61
N ALA A 340 -25.56 -9.29 -3.64
CA ALA A 340 -26.42 -9.21 -2.46
C ALA A 340 -27.90 -8.95 -2.83
N LEU A 341 -28.15 -8.13 -3.86
CA LEU A 341 -29.49 -7.93 -4.40
C LEU A 341 -30.07 -9.22 -5.01
N ALA A 342 -29.29 -9.93 -5.83
CA ALA A 342 -29.72 -11.16 -6.48
C ALA A 342 -30.01 -12.29 -5.47
N GLU A 343 -29.17 -12.43 -4.43
CA GLU A 343 -29.33 -13.39 -3.34
C GLU A 343 -30.57 -13.09 -2.50
N SER A 344 -30.74 -11.83 -2.07
CA SER A 344 -31.90 -11.35 -1.29
C SER A 344 -33.21 -11.68 -2.01
N ALA A 345 -33.31 -11.32 -3.28
CA ALA A 345 -34.51 -11.50 -4.07
C ALA A 345 -34.80 -12.97 -4.42
N ALA A 346 -33.80 -13.85 -4.35
CA ALA A 346 -33.95 -15.30 -4.52
C ALA A 346 -34.17 -16.04 -3.19
N GLY A 347 -34.11 -15.35 -2.04
CA GLY A 347 -34.10 -16.00 -0.72
C GLY A 347 -32.87 -16.89 -0.50
N ALA A 348 -31.79 -16.67 -1.24
CA ALA A 348 -30.55 -17.42 -1.12
C ALA A 348 -29.71 -16.93 0.07
N PRO A 349 -28.90 -17.79 0.69
CA PRO A 349 -27.99 -17.36 1.74
C PRO A 349 -26.94 -16.40 1.18
N VAL A 350 -26.47 -15.49 2.04
CA VAL A 350 -25.38 -14.57 1.70
C VAL A 350 -24.14 -15.35 1.30
N GLY A 351 -23.56 -15.02 0.14
CA GLY A 351 -22.39 -15.71 -0.42
C GLY A 351 -22.72 -16.94 -1.25
N ALA A 352 -23.99 -17.19 -1.57
CA ALA A 352 -24.39 -18.17 -2.57
C ALA A 352 -23.76 -17.86 -3.93
N LEU A 353 -23.69 -16.57 -4.33
CA LEU A 353 -23.01 -16.10 -5.52
C LEU A 353 -21.52 -15.85 -5.26
N ARG A 354 -20.72 -16.88 -5.51
CA ARG A 354 -19.26 -16.77 -5.62
C ARG A 354 -18.85 -15.90 -6.82
N THR A 355 -18.06 -14.86 -6.59
CA THR A 355 -17.49 -13.98 -7.62
C THR A 355 -15.97 -14.04 -7.58
N ALA A 356 -15.29 -13.95 -8.74
CA ALA A 356 -13.84 -13.92 -8.81
C ALA A 356 -13.33 -12.86 -9.80
N VAL A 357 -12.12 -12.38 -9.56
CA VAL A 357 -11.39 -11.49 -10.47
C VAL A 357 -10.22 -12.28 -11.06
N LEU A 358 -10.15 -12.36 -12.39
CA LEU A 358 -9.06 -13.06 -13.07
C LEU A 358 -8.30 -12.10 -13.99
N LYS A 359 -7.01 -11.92 -13.70
CA LYS A 359 -6.12 -11.05 -14.48
C LYS A 359 -5.16 -11.87 -15.35
N GLY A 360 -4.45 -11.18 -16.24
CA GLY A 360 -3.34 -11.78 -16.97
C GLY A 360 -2.25 -12.27 -16.01
N ARG A 361 -1.52 -13.34 -16.38
CA ARG A 361 -0.53 -14.00 -15.51
C ARG A 361 0.55 -13.08 -14.92
N ALA A 362 0.97 -12.05 -15.66
CA ALA A 362 1.98 -11.09 -15.23
C ALA A 362 1.52 -10.19 -14.07
N ASN A 363 0.25 -10.26 -13.68
CA ASN A 363 -0.28 -9.58 -12.50
C ASN A 363 -0.05 -10.37 -11.21
N TYR A 364 0.34 -11.64 -11.28
CA TYR A 364 0.52 -12.49 -10.10
C TYR A 364 2.00 -12.71 -9.79
N LEU A 365 2.36 -12.62 -8.51
CA LEU A 365 3.70 -12.97 -8.03
C LEU A 365 3.96 -14.47 -8.22
N CYS A 366 5.17 -14.82 -8.65
CA CYS A 366 5.64 -16.20 -8.69
C CYS A 366 6.59 -16.47 -7.53
N LEU A 367 6.15 -17.27 -6.54
CA LEU A 367 6.95 -17.61 -5.34
C LEU A 367 8.29 -18.28 -5.68
N GLU A 368 8.33 -19.09 -6.75
CA GLU A 368 9.57 -19.68 -7.27
C GLU A 368 10.58 -18.62 -7.73
N ARG A 369 10.10 -17.62 -8.48
CA ARG A 369 10.97 -16.53 -8.97
C ARG A 369 11.37 -15.60 -7.84
N TRP A 370 10.49 -15.39 -6.87
CA TRP A 370 10.79 -14.68 -5.63
C TRP A 370 11.90 -15.38 -4.83
N SER A 371 11.78 -16.69 -4.59
CA SER A 371 12.80 -17.52 -3.94
C SER A 371 14.15 -17.38 -4.64
N GLN A 372 14.18 -17.58 -5.96
CA GLN A 372 15.41 -17.43 -6.77
C GLN A 372 15.98 -16.01 -6.70
N ALA A 373 15.13 -14.98 -6.66
CA ALA A 373 15.56 -13.60 -6.56
C ALA A 373 16.20 -13.28 -5.21
N LEU A 374 15.77 -13.89 -4.11
CA LEU A 374 16.43 -13.75 -2.80
C LEU A 374 17.77 -14.49 -2.78
N GLU A 375 17.81 -15.70 -3.33
CA GLU A 375 18.98 -16.59 -3.34
C GLU A 375 20.10 -16.18 -4.30
N SER A 376 19.80 -15.37 -5.33
CA SER A 376 20.78 -15.03 -6.39
C SER A 376 22.06 -14.37 -5.87
N GLY A 377 21.99 -13.69 -4.72
CA GLY A 377 23.12 -12.97 -4.11
C GLY A 377 23.68 -11.85 -4.97
N GLU A 378 22.99 -11.47 -6.05
CA GLU A 378 23.44 -10.43 -6.98
C GLU A 378 23.40 -9.05 -6.30
N PRO A 379 24.40 -8.18 -6.55
CA PRO A 379 24.37 -6.80 -6.07
C PRO A 379 23.11 -6.08 -6.57
N ARG A 380 22.44 -5.33 -5.69
CA ARG A 380 21.20 -4.62 -6.01
C ARG A 380 21.40 -3.12 -5.84
N SER A 381 20.61 -2.32 -6.57
CA SER A 381 20.49 -0.91 -6.24
C SER A 381 19.63 -0.73 -4.98
N ALA A 382 19.79 0.37 -4.25
CA ALA A 382 18.92 0.72 -3.12
C ALA A 382 17.43 0.75 -3.55
N GLU A 383 17.14 1.23 -4.76
CA GLU A 383 15.78 1.23 -5.32
C GLU A 383 15.22 -0.19 -5.49
N GLN A 384 16.03 -1.11 -6.02
CA GLN A 384 15.59 -2.50 -6.18
C GLN A 384 15.39 -3.17 -4.82
N ALA A 385 16.30 -2.96 -3.87
CA ALA A 385 16.18 -3.52 -2.52
C ALA A 385 14.92 -3.02 -1.80
N ARG A 386 14.59 -1.73 -1.92
CA ARG A 386 13.33 -1.16 -1.41
C ARG A 386 12.09 -1.87 -1.95
N VAL A 387 12.01 -2.06 -3.28
CA VAL A 387 10.85 -2.69 -3.91
C VAL A 387 10.72 -4.15 -3.46
N LEU A 388 11.83 -4.87 -3.38
CA LEU A 388 11.84 -6.25 -2.89
C LEU A 388 11.46 -6.33 -1.40
N ALA A 389 11.95 -5.42 -0.57
CA ALA A 389 11.56 -5.35 0.85
C ALA A 389 10.06 -5.05 1.01
N ARG A 390 9.49 -4.16 0.19
CA ARG A 390 8.05 -3.89 0.13
C ARG A 390 7.26 -5.16 -0.22
N ILE A 391 7.75 -5.94 -1.19
CA ILE A 391 7.14 -7.23 -1.58
C ILE A 391 7.25 -8.26 -0.45
N ALA A 392 8.39 -8.32 0.27
CA ALA A 392 8.57 -9.21 1.41
C ALA A 392 7.55 -8.92 2.53
N VAL A 393 7.36 -7.64 2.89
CA VAL A 393 6.33 -7.23 3.86
C VAL A 393 4.92 -7.58 3.35
N TRP A 394 4.63 -7.31 2.08
CA TRP A 394 3.33 -7.59 1.48
C TRP A 394 2.99 -9.09 1.39
N LEU A 395 4.00 -9.96 1.21
CA LEU A 395 3.83 -11.40 1.13
C LEU A 395 3.18 -12.00 2.39
N ASP A 396 3.51 -11.44 3.57
CA ASP A 396 2.89 -11.83 4.83
C ASP A 396 1.37 -11.51 4.85
N GLU A 397 0.94 -10.48 4.12
CA GLU A 397 -0.44 -9.95 4.15
C GLU A 397 -1.32 -10.45 2.98
N THR A 398 -0.77 -10.74 1.79
CA THR A 398 -1.54 -10.91 0.54
C THR A 398 -2.13 -12.29 0.25
N GLU A 399 -3.45 -12.47 0.28
CA GLU A 399 -4.05 -13.77 -0.08
C GLU A 399 -3.98 -14.12 -1.57
N ARG A 400 -3.86 -13.12 -2.43
CA ARG A 400 -4.01 -13.27 -3.88
C ARG A 400 -2.71 -13.13 -4.65
N GLY A 401 -1.67 -12.55 -4.05
CA GLY A 401 -0.42 -12.24 -4.72
C GLY A 401 -0.60 -11.40 -5.98
N ASP A 402 -1.64 -10.55 -6.00
CA ASP A 402 -1.99 -9.68 -7.12
C ASP A 402 -1.28 -8.33 -6.98
N ARG A 403 -0.50 -7.96 -8.00
CA ARG A 403 0.27 -6.72 -8.01
C ARG A 403 -0.56 -5.45 -7.82
N ALA A 404 -1.87 -5.50 -8.08
CA ALA A 404 -2.74 -4.34 -7.86
C ALA A 404 -2.91 -3.99 -6.38
N GLU A 405 -2.59 -4.90 -5.47
CA GLU A 405 -2.56 -4.63 -4.04
C GLU A 405 -1.35 -3.78 -3.64
N LEU A 406 -0.29 -3.78 -4.47
CA LEU A 406 0.91 -2.99 -4.26
C LEU A 406 0.79 -1.62 -4.93
N TYR A 407 1.19 -0.59 -4.19
CA TYR A 407 1.40 0.73 -4.78
C TYR A 407 2.87 0.88 -5.24
N LEU A 408 3.14 0.55 -6.51
CA LEU A 408 4.43 0.78 -7.16
C LEU A 408 4.37 2.01 -8.08
N ARG A 409 5.41 2.85 -8.04
CA ARG A 409 5.48 4.13 -8.76
C ARG A 409 6.41 4.06 -9.97
N GLY A 410 5.95 4.60 -11.10
CA GLY A 410 6.80 4.88 -12.27
C GLY A 410 7.65 3.68 -12.69
N ASP A 411 8.97 3.82 -12.51
CA ASP A 411 9.94 2.81 -12.92
C ASP A 411 10.05 1.62 -11.96
N GLU A 412 9.51 1.70 -10.73
CA GLU A 412 9.52 0.58 -9.77
C GLU A 412 8.90 -0.70 -10.37
N TRP A 413 7.96 -0.55 -11.30
CA TRP A 413 7.33 -1.66 -12.05
C TRP A 413 8.32 -2.54 -12.82
N ARG A 414 9.51 -2.02 -13.17
CA ARG A 414 10.56 -2.82 -13.83
C ARG A 414 11.09 -3.92 -12.91
N HIS A 415 11.00 -3.74 -11.59
CA HIS A 415 11.44 -4.71 -10.58
C HIS A 415 10.37 -5.79 -10.30
N TRP A 416 9.10 -5.54 -10.63
CA TRP A 416 8.03 -6.55 -10.55
C TRP A 416 8.13 -7.60 -11.67
N ARG A 417 8.41 -7.16 -12.90
CA ARG A 417 8.37 -8.02 -14.11
C ARG A 417 9.16 -9.32 -13.97
N PRO A 418 10.41 -9.33 -13.46
CA PRO A 418 11.18 -10.56 -13.30
C PRO A 418 10.54 -11.57 -12.32
N LEU A 419 9.78 -11.08 -11.34
CA LEU A 419 9.16 -11.87 -10.27
C LEU A 419 7.78 -12.41 -10.65
N ALA A 420 7.15 -11.83 -11.67
CA ALA A 420 5.80 -12.20 -12.07
C ALA A 420 5.73 -13.61 -12.69
N ALA A 421 4.55 -14.23 -12.62
CA ALA A 421 4.29 -15.52 -13.25
C ALA A 421 4.24 -15.38 -14.78
N ASP A 422 5.38 -15.46 -15.46
CA ASP A 422 5.48 -15.39 -16.93
C ASP A 422 5.53 -16.79 -17.60
N THR A 423 5.34 -16.88 -18.92
CA THR A 423 5.27 -18.13 -19.70
C THR A 423 6.58 -18.90 -19.78
N ASN A 424 7.71 -18.21 -19.94
CA ASN A 424 8.91 -18.86 -20.50
C ASN A 424 9.53 -19.92 -19.58
N ASP A 425 9.37 -19.76 -18.26
CA ASP A 425 10.02 -20.66 -17.27
C ASP A 425 9.05 -21.24 -16.24
N CYS A 426 7.74 -21.28 -16.54
CA CYS A 426 6.77 -21.81 -15.60
C CYS A 426 6.85 -23.34 -15.53
N LEU A 427 7.27 -23.89 -14.38
CA LEU A 427 7.33 -25.33 -14.12
C LEU A 427 5.94 -26.01 -14.02
N ALA A 428 4.87 -25.20 -13.99
CA ALA A 428 3.47 -25.63 -13.91
C ALA A 428 3.27 -26.71 -12.83
N ARG A 429 2.72 -27.88 -13.17
CA ARG A 429 2.43 -28.98 -12.22
C ARG A 429 3.67 -29.54 -11.50
N ARG A 430 4.89 -29.24 -11.97
CA ARG A 430 6.15 -29.67 -11.34
C ARG A 430 6.65 -28.70 -10.26
N CYS A 431 6.12 -27.48 -10.23
CA CYS A 431 6.47 -26.47 -9.23
C CYS A 431 6.04 -26.91 -7.82
N ALA A 432 6.88 -26.70 -6.80
CA ALA A 432 6.56 -27.01 -5.41
C ALA A 432 5.32 -26.23 -4.95
N PHE A 433 5.30 -24.92 -5.20
CA PHE A 433 4.20 -24.01 -4.85
C PHE A 433 2.86 -24.35 -5.53
N VAL A 434 2.87 -25.08 -6.66
CA VAL A 434 1.63 -25.57 -7.28
C VAL A 434 1.13 -26.83 -6.58
N ARG A 435 2.04 -27.68 -6.08
CA ARG A 435 1.70 -28.94 -5.40
C ARG A 435 1.21 -28.72 -3.98
N ASP A 436 1.76 -27.73 -3.27
CA ASP A 436 1.30 -27.34 -1.92
C ASP A 436 0.09 -26.39 -1.94
N GLY A 437 -0.27 -25.84 -3.11
CA GLY A 437 -1.44 -24.97 -3.28
C GLY A 437 -1.22 -23.49 -2.96
N SER A 438 0.02 -23.04 -2.75
CA SER A 438 0.39 -21.64 -2.49
C SER A 438 0.54 -20.77 -3.75
N CYS A 439 0.60 -21.38 -4.94
CA CYS A 439 0.76 -20.64 -6.20
C CYS A 439 -0.44 -19.73 -6.51
N PHE A 440 -0.27 -18.43 -6.27
CA PHE A 440 -1.26 -17.38 -6.49
C PHE A 440 -1.99 -17.44 -7.84
N LEU A 441 -1.26 -17.63 -8.94
CA LEU A 441 -1.87 -17.73 -10.28
C LEU A 441 -2.80 -18.95 -10.42
N GLN A 442 -2.41 -20.12 -9.90
CA GLN A 442 -3.25 -21.32 -10.00
C GLN A 442 -4.45 -21.22 -9.07
N ARG A 443 -4.27 -20.61 -7.90
CA ARG A 443 -5.38 -20.30 -6.97
C ARG A 443 -6.42 -19.40 -7.62
N ALA A 444 -6.00 -18.27 -8.19
CA ALA A 444 -6.90 -17.35 -8.89
C ALA A 444 -7.66 -18.04 -10.04
N ARG A 445 -7.02 -18.95 -10.78
CA ARG A 445 -7.68 -19.75 -11.81
C ARG A 445 -8.68 -20.75 -11.25
N ALA A 446 -8.36 -21.39 -10.13
CA ALA A 446 -9.27 -22.33 -9.48
C ALA A 446 -10.47 -21.61 -8.85
N GLU A 447 -10.26 -20.45 -8.22
CA GLU A 447 -11.32 -19.55 -7.75
C GLU A 447 -12.22 -19.12 -8.91
N ALA A 448 -11.65 -18.70 -10.03
CA ALA A 448 -12.42 -18.37 -11.24
C ALA A 448 -13.18 -19.58 -11.80
N ALA A 449 -12.64 -20.80 -11.71
CA ALA A 449 -13.33 -22.03 -12.12
C ALA A 449 -14.48 -22.41 -11.17
N ALA A 450 -14.45 -21.93 -9.92
CA ALA A 450 -15.47 -22.14 -8.91
C ALA A 450 -16.44 -20.94 -8.77
N ALA A 451 -16.20 -19.82 -9.44
CA ALA A 451 -17.02 -18.63 -9.36
C ALA A 451 -18.16 -18.62 -10.38
N HIS A 452 -19.33 -18.15 -9.94
CA HIS A 452 -20.52 -17.96 -10.76
C HIS A 452 -20.31 -16.79 -11.72
N VAL A 453 -19.62 -15.76 -11.26
CA VAL A 453 -19.25 -14.61 -12.09
C VAL A 453 -17.75 -14.37 -12.01
N VAL A 454 -17.12 -14.26 -13.17
CA VAL A 454 -15.70 -13.90 -13.31
C VAL A 454 -15.60 -12.56 -14.02
N VAL A 455 -14.87 -11.62 -13.43
CA VAL A 455 -14.50 -10.35 -14.07
C VAL A 455 -13.08 -10.44 -14.59
#